data_AF-A0A1R3FYG8-F1
#
_entry.id   AF-A0A1R3FYG8-F1
#
_cell.length_a   1.000
_cell.length_b   1.000
_cell.length_c   1.000
_cell.angle_alpha   90.00
_cell.angle_beta   90.00
_cell.angle_gamma   90.00
#
_symmetry.space_group_name_H-M   'P 1'
#
loop_
_entity.id
_entity.type
_entity.pdbx_description
1 polymer ?
#
loop_
_entity_poly.entity_id
_entity_poly.type
_entity_poly.pdbx_seq_one_letter_code
_entity_poly.pdbx_strand_id
1 'polypeptide(L)'
;MVRAFDFEARCKDGGIVPTFDEFMKNAMLTSAVPLFLALSMIGVEEADENTYQWVTNYNDSIIVKGFCIVEEKRGLVTAQACYMKQFGVSKEEAIEGFKEIAEVGWKDVNEGFMRPTPVVREIVDIILNGCRLADVFYKNVGNKDNDIYHVTQLGLFILLSYGLDM
;
A
#
# COMPACT_ATOMS: atom_id res chain seq x y z
N MET A 1 9.96 -9.72 4.57
CA MET A 1 10.62 -8.42 4.82
C MET A 1 12.13 -8.44 4.60
N VAL A 2 12.96 -9.13 5.41
CA VAL A 2 14.45 -9.06 5.27
C VAL A 2 14.97 -9.32 3.84
N ARG A 3 14.55 -10.43 3.21
CA ARG A 3 14.96 -10.75 1.83
C ARG A 3 14.47 -9.74 0.79
N ALA A 4 13.35 -9.08 1.06
CA ALA A 4 12.74 -8.11 0.15
C ALA A 4 13.49 -6.77 0.22
N PHE A 5 13.93 -6.35 1.42
CA PHE A 5 14.82 -5.19 1.57
C PHE A 5 16.20 -5.44 0.97
N ASP A 6 16.74 -6.65 1.12
CA ASP A 6 17.98 -7.06 0.48
C ASP A 6 17.87 -7.05 -1.06
N PHE A 7 16.71 -7.42 -1.62
CA PHE A 7 16.43 -7.25 -3.04
C PHE A 7 16.44 -5.77 -3.47
N GLU A 8 15.79 -4.87 -2.72
CA GLU A 8 15.83 -3.43 -3.03
C GLU A 8 17.25 -2.86 -2.95
N ALA A 9 18.04 -3.29 -1.97
CA ALA A 9 19.44 -2.90 -1.83
C ALA A 9 20.25 -3.33 -3.06
N ARG A 10 20.07 -4.57 -3.54
CA ARG A 10 20.72 -5.02 -4.79
C ARG A 10 20.26 -4.24 -6.03
N CYS A 11 18.99 -3.87 -6.12
CA CYS A 11 18.49 -3.04 -7.21
C CYS A 11 19.14 -1.65 -7.21
N LYS A 12 19.24 -1.03 -6.03
CA LYS A 12 19.81 0.30 -5.85
C LYS A 12 21.33 0.32 -6.06
N ASP A 13 22.05 -0.58 -5.39
CA ASP A 13 23.52 -0.55 -5.33
C ASP A 13 24.15 -1.37 -6.46
N GLY A 14 23.48 -2.42 -6.91
CA GLY A 14 23.93 -3.31 -8.00
C GLY A 14 23.45 -2.90 -9.39
N GLY A 15 22.64 -1.83 -9.51
CA GLY A 15 22.10 -1.36 -10.79
C GLY A 15 21.12 -2.34 -11.46
N ILE A 16 20.57 -3.29 -10.70
CA ILE A 16 19.57 -4.22 -11.22
C ILE A 16 18.25 -3.48 -11.37
N VAL A 17 17.77 -3.36 -12.61
CA VAL A 17 16.40 -2.89 -12.89
C VAL A 17 15.53 -4.13 -13.10
N PRO A 18 14.68 -4.52 -12.15
CA PRO A 18 13.78 -5.66 -12.30
C PRO A 18 12.66 -5.36 -13.31
N THR A 19 11.82 -6.35 -13.60
CA THR A 19 10.56 -6.07 -14.29
C THR A 19 9.64 -5.26 -13.35
N PHE A 20 8.67 -4.55 -13.93
CA PHE A 20 7.65 -3.84 -13.17
C PHE A 20 6.87 -4.78 -12.24
N ASP A 21 6.50 -5.97 -12.73
CA ASP A 21 5.75 -6.95 -11.91
C ASP A 21 6.57 -7.47 -10.73
N GLU A 22 7.87 -7.76 -10.95
CA GLU A 22 8.80 -8.16 -9.90
C GLU A 22 8.99 -7.04 -8.87
N PHE A 23 9.16 -5.81 -9.34
CA PHE A 23 9.27 -4.63 -8.49
C PHE A 23 8.03 -4.48 -7.62
N MET A 24 6.83 -4.47 -8.21
CA MET A 24 5.58 -4.26 -7.48
C MET A 24 5.35 -5.33 -6.42
N LYS A 25 5.65 -6.60 -6.73
CA LYS A 25 5.56 -7.70 -5.78
C LYS A 25 6.52 -7.51 -4.60
N ASN A 26 7.75 -7.06 -4.86
CA ASN A 26 8.73 -6.83 -3.80
C ASN A 26 8.39 -5.58 -2.97
N ALA A 27 8.02 -4.49 -3.65
CA ALA A 27 7.66 -3.21 -3.05
C ALA A 27 6.51 -3.38 -2.03
N MET A 28 5.57 -4.28 -2.31
CA MET A 28 4.48 -4.61 -1.38
C MET A 28 4.98 -5.13 -0.04
N LEU A 29 6.00 -5.98 -0.07
CA LEU A 29 6.59 -6.60 1.12
C LEU A 29 7.53 -5.67 1.90
N THR A 30 8.09 -4.65 1.23
CA THR A 30 9.00 -3.65 1.84
C THR A 30 8.29 -2.36 2.21
N SER A 31 7.05 -2.17 1.76
CA SER A 31 6.22 -1.05 2.15
C SER A 31 5.84 -1.07 3.63
N ALA A 32 5.30 0.04 4.12
CA ALA A 32 4.74 0.11 5.47
C ALA A 32 3.42 -0.66 5.62
N VAL A 33 2.80 -1.13 4.52
CA VAL A 33 1.46 -1.73 4.53
C VAL A 33 1.39 -3.03 5.35
N PRO A 34 2.28 -4.02 5.18
CA PRO A 34 2.24 -5.25 5.99
C PRO A 34 2.38 -4.97 7.50
N LEU A 35 3.23 -4.00 7.87
CA LEU A 35 3.42 -3.60 9.26
C LEU A 35 2.19 -2.89 9.80
N PHE A 36 1.62 -1.96 9.02
CA PHE A 36 0.39 -1.26 9.38
C PHE A 36 -0.76 -2.23 9.65
N LEU A 37 -1.01 -3.16 8.73
CA LEU A 37 -2.07 -4.16 8.85
C LEU A 37 -1.87 -5.05 10.10
N ALA A 38 -0.64 -5.49 10.33
CA ALA A 38 -0.32 -6.29 11.51
C ALA A 38 -0.58 -5.52 12.82
N LEU A 39 -0.21 -4.25 12.88
CA LEU A 39 -0.39 -3.42 14.08
C LEU A 39 -1.86 -3.03 14.31
N SER A 40 -2.59 -2.71 13.24
CA SER A 40 -3.98 -2.24 13.31
C SER A 40 -4.96 -3.32 13.74
N MET A 41 -4.57 -4.60 13.65
CA MET A 41 -5.40 -5.74 14.04
C MET A 41 -5.04 -6.30 15.43
N ILE A 42 -4.08 -5.69 16.14
CA ILE A 42 -3.76 -6.08 17.52
C ILE A 42 -4.93 -5.67 18.42
N GLY A 43 -5.49 -6.63 19.16
CA GLY A 43 -6.59 -6.40 20.10
C GLY A 43 -7.98 -6.48 19.48
N VAL A 44 -8.10 -6.70 18.16
CA VAL A 44 -9.38 -6.98 17.50
C VAL A 44 -9.72 -8.46 17.71
N GLU A 45 -10.84 -8.75 18.39
CA GLU A 45 -11.22 -10.12 18.80
C GLU A 45 -11.42 -11.04 17.58
N GLU A 46 -11.96 -10.50 16.49
CA GLU A 46 -12.25 -11.19 15.24
C GLU A 46 -11.03 -11.31 14.28
N ALA A 47 -9.88 -10.75 14.65
CA ALA A 47 -8.63 -10.90 13.90
C ALA A 47 -7.96 -12.26 14.18
N ASP A 48 -8.64 -13.34 13.82
CA ASP A 48 -8.12 -14.70 13.90
C ASP A 48 -7.11 -15.01 12.77
N GLU A 49 -6.56 -16.22 12.77
CA GLU A 49 -5.60 -16.65 11.74
C GLU A 49 -6.17 -16.55 10.31
N ASN A 50 -7.46 -16.83 10.12
CA ASN A 50 -8.10 -16.74 8.80
C ASN A 50 -8.17 -15.29 8.33
N THR A 51 -8.49 -14.36 9.24
CA THR A 51 -8.44 -12.92 8.96
C THR A 51 -7.03 -12.50 8.55
N TYR A 52 -6.00 -12.87 9.31
CA TYR A 52 -4.62 -12.55 8.96
C TYR A 52 -4.22 -13.15 7.61
N GLN A 53 -4.57 -14.42 7.34
CA GLN A 53 -4.30 -15.06 6.06
C GLN A 53 -5.03 -14.35 4.92
N TRP A 54 -6.27 -13.91 5.10
CA TRP A 54 -7.03 -13.18 4.09
C TRP A 54 -6.40 -11.80 3.81
N VAL A 55 -6.12 -11.02 4.85
CA VAL A 55 -5.53 -9.67 4.74
C VAL A 55 -4.11 -9.70 4.18
N THR A 56 -3.33 -10.74 4.49
CA THR A 56 -1.96 -10.91 3.98
C THR A 56 -1.89 -11.77 2.72
N ASN A 57 -3.02 -12.22 2.18
CA ASN A 57 -3.05 -12.88 0.89
C ASN A 57 -2.82 -11.85 -0.21
N TYR A 58 -1.56 -11.64 -0.56
CA TYR A 58 -1.14 -10.74 -1.62
C TYR A 58 -1.49 -11.23 -3.03
N ASN A 59 -2.26 -12.32 -3.16
CA ASN A 59 -2.94 -12.67 -4.42
C ASN A 59 -4.40 -12.20 -4.43
N ASP A 60 -4.93 -11.70 -3.31
CA ASP A 60 -6.24 -11.04 -3.28
C ASP A 60 -6.14 -9.66 -3.91
N SER A 61 -6.91 -9.49 -4.97
CA SER A 61 -6.98 -8.28 -5.78
C SER A 61 -7.23 -7.03 -4.93
N ILE A 62 -8.06 -7.06 -3.89
CA ILE A 62 -8.48 -5.83 -3.20
C ILE A 62 -7.32 -5.20 -2.41
N ILE A 63 -6.57 -6.01 -1.66
CA ILE A 63 -5.42 -5.54 -0.85
C ILE A 63 -4.27 -5.09 -1.75
N VAL A 64 -3.99 -5.86 -2.80
CA VAL A 64 -2.97 -5.55 -3.81
C VAL A 64 -3.28 -4.24 -4.53
N LYS A 65 -4.54 -4.02 -4.90
CA LYS A 65 -4.99 -2.80 -5.57
C LYS A 65 -4.94 -1.59 -4.64
N GLY A 66 -5.33 -1.77 -3.39
CA GLY A 66 -5.10 -0.80 -2.31
C GLY A 66 -3.64 -0.36 -2.24
N PHE A 67 -2.71 -1.31 -2.31
CA PHE A 67 -1.27 -1.05 -2.32
C PHE A 67 -0.78 -0.33 -3.58
N CYS A 68 -1.24 -0.71 -4.78
CA CYS A 68 -0.85 -0.04 -6.03
C CYS A 68 -1.16 1.47 -5.99
N ILE A 69 -2.27 1.85 -5.35
CA ILE A 69 -2.61 3.27 -5.11
C ILE A 69 -1.54 3.94 -4.24
N VAL A 70 -1.12 3.30 -3.16
CA VAL A 70 -0.10 3.84 -2.23
C VAL A 70 1.24 4.05 -2.95
N GLU A 71 1.64 3.13 -3.80
CA GLU A 71 2.92 3.22 -4.53
C GLU A 71 2.90 4.24 -5.66
N GLU A 72 1.78 4.38 -6.39
CA GLU A 72 1.60 5.47 -7.36
C GLU A 72 1.81 6.82 -6.67
N LYS A 73 1.18 7.01 -5.51
CA LYS A 73 1.30 8.22 -4.69
C LYS A 73 2.68 8.44 -4.11
N ARG A 74 3.41 7.37 -3.80
CA ARG A 74 4.81 7.40 -3.34
C ARG A 74 5.77 7.87 -4.45
N GLY A 75 5.34 7.85 -5.72
CA GLY A 75 6.07 8.46 -6.83
C GLY A 75 7.46 7.85 -7.05
N LEU A 76 7.61 6.54 -6.82
CA LEU A 76 8.92 5.89 -6.87
C LEU A 76 9.53 5.97 -8.27
N VAL A 77 10.64 6.70 -8.36
CA VAL A 77 11.50 6.77 -9.55
C VAL A 77 11.88 5.36 -10.03
N THR A 78 12.09 4.42 -9.11
CA THR A 78 12.39 3.02 -9.41
C THR A 78 11.20 2.32 -10.08
N ALA A 79 9.97 2.56 -9.62
CA ALA A 79 8.76 1.97 -10.20
C ALA A 79 8.57 2.45 -11.65
N GLN A 80 8.72 3.75 -11.88
CA GLN A 80 8.70 4.36 -13.21
C GLN A 80 9.77 3.75 -14.12
N ALA A 81 11.00 3.62 -13.64
CA ALA A 81 12.10 3.01 -14.39
C ALA A 81 11.83 1.54 -14.76
N CYS A 82 11.26 0.75 -13.83
CA CYS A 82 10.90 -0.64 -14.10
C CYS A 82 9.75 -0.74 -15.12
N TYR A 83 8.75 0.14 -15.03
CA TYR A 83 7.64 0.23 -15.99
C TYR A 83 8.12 0.60 -17.39
N MET A 84 8.92 1.67 -17.51
CA MET A 84 9.52 2.09 -18.78
C MET A 84 10.36 0.96 -19.40
N LYS A 85 11.15 0.25 -18.59
CA LYS A 85 11.96 -0.87 -19.05
C LYS A 85 11.11 -2.04 -19.55
N GLN A 86 10.06 -2.41 -18.82
CA GLN A 86 9.21 -3.56 -19.17
C GLN A 86 8.36 -3.29 -20.41
N PHE A 87 7.77 -2.10 -20.52
CA PHE A 87 6.81 -1.78 -21.58
C PHE A 87 7.42 -0.96 -22.74
N GLY A 88 8.67 -0.51 -22.63
CA GLY A 88 9.37 0.25 -23.68
C GLY A 88 8.79 1.65 -23.90
N VAL A 89 8.20 2.24 -22.87
CA VAL A 89 7.46 3.52 -22.93
C VAL A 89 8.26 4.69 -22.38
N SER A 90 7.83 5.90 -22.70
CA SER A 90 8.34 7.14 -22.11
C SER A 90 8.01 7.25 -20.62
N LYS A 91 8.65 8.21 -19.94
CA LYS A 91 8.39 8.47 -18.52
C LYS A 91 6.96 8.98 -18.32
N GLU A 92 6.48 9.82 -19.23
CA GLU A 92 5.14 10.39 -19.21
C GLU A 92 4.07 9.31 -19.37
N GLU A 93 4.27 8.38 -20.32
CA GLU A 93 3.40 7.21 -20.51
C GLU A 93 3.45 6.26 -19.30
N ALA A 94 4.61 6.08 -18.67
CA ALA A 94 4.72 5.31 -17.44
C ALA A 94 3.91 5.96 -16.31
N ILE A 95 4.06 7.27 -16.09
CA ILE A 95 3.30 8.02 -15.08
C ILE A 95 1.80 7.86 -15.31
N GLU A 96 1.34 7.96 -16.56
CA GLU A 96 -0.07 7.81 -16.88
C GLU A 96 -0.57 6.38 -16.65
N GLY A 97 0.22 5.37 -17.03
CA GLY A 97 -0.07 3.97 -16.73
C GLY A 97 -0.21 3.70 -15.24
N PHE A 98 0.62 4.31 -14.39
CA PHE A 98 0.49 4.21 -12.93
C PHE A 98 -0.83 4.80 -12.42
N LYS A 99 -1.23 5.97 -12.91
CA LYS A 99 -2.50 6.58 -12.52
C LYS A 99 -3.67 5.70 -12.92
N GLU A 100 -3.66 5.17 -14.13
CA GLU A 100 -4.71 4.27 -14.60
C GLU A 100 -4.81 3.02 -13.73
N ILE A 101 -3.67 2.39 -13.39
CA ILE A 101 -3.62 1.25 -12.45
C ILE A 101 -4.21 1.64 -11.09
N ALA A 102 -3.87 2.83 -10.57
CA ALA A 102 -4.38 3.31 -9.28
C ALA A 102 -5.89 3.64 -9.34
N GLU A 103 -6.39 4.22 -10.42
CA GLU A 103 -7.81 4.54 -10.63
C GLU A 103 -8.66 3.28 -10.72
N VAL A 104 -8.21 2.30 -11.51
CA VAL A 104 -8.82 0.96 -11.56
C VAL A 104 -8.79 0.31 -10.18
N GLY A 105 -7.64 0.42 -9.49
CA GLY A 105 -7.48 -0.07 -8.13
C GLY A 105 -8.49 0.52 -7.15
N TRP A 106 -8.72 1.83 -7.20
CA TRP A 106 -9.70 2.52 -6.36
C TRP A 106 -11.12 2.05 -6.61
N LYS A 107 -11.48 1.88 -7.88
CA LYS A 107 -12.80 1.37 -8.26
C LYS A 107 -13.02 -0.03 -7.70
N ASP A 108 -12.04 -0.91 -7.87
CA ASP A 108 -12.12 -2.30 -7.40
C ASP A 108 -12.12 -2.41 -5.87
N VAL A 109 -11.38 -1.55 -5.17
CA VAL A 109 -11.41 -1.45 -3.70
C VAL A 109 -12.80 -1.02 -3.22
N ASN A 110 -13.37 0.01 -3.84
CA ASN A 110 -14.71 0.49 -3.50
C ASN A 110 -15.78 -0.57 -3.79
N GLU A 111 -15.71 -1.26 -4.92
CA GLU A 111 -16.65 -2.35 -5.23
C GLU A 111 -16.43 -3.58 -4.33
N GLY A 112 -15.17 -3.92 -4.05
CA GLY A 112 -14.77 -5.07 -3.27
C GLY A 112 -15.27 -5.01 -1.83
N PHE A 113 -15.13 -3.85 -1.18
CA PHE A 113 -15.61 -3.64 0.19
C PHE A 113 -17.13 -3.46 0.32
N MET A 114 -17.84 -3.32 -0.81
CA MET A 114 -19.31 -3.32 -0.84
C MET A 114 -19.91 -4.72 -0.99
N ARG A 115 -19.09 -5.73 -1.32
CA ARG A 115 -19.51 -7.13 -1.41
C ARG A 115 -19.32 -7.84 -0.06
N PRO A 116 -20.01 -8.97 0.18
CA PRO A 116 -19.74 -9.81 1.33
C PRO A 116 -18.27 -10.26 1.35
N THR A 117 -17.60 -10.04 2.47
CA THR A 117 -16.22 -10.45 2.74
C THR A 117 -16.20 -11.64 3.71
N PRO A 118 -15.14 -12.47 3.70
CA PRO A 118 -14.99 -13.54 4.69
C PRO A 118 -14.65 -13.03 6.09
N VAL A 119 -14.24 -11.75 6.21
CA VAL A 119 -13.91 -11.08 7.46
C VAL A 119 -15.02 -10.11 7.87
N VAL A 120 -15.05 -9.74 9.16
CA VAL A 120 -15.99 -8.76 9.70
C VAL A 120 -15.74 -7.36 9.14
N ARG A 121 -16.78 -6.51 9.21
CA ARG A 121 -16.74 -5.14 8.66
C ARG A 121 -15.66 -4.27 9.28
N GLU A 122 -15.35 -4.46 10.55
CA GLU A 122 -14.29 -3.71 11.23
C GLU A 122 -12.92 -3.90 10.56
N ILE A 123 -12.57 -5.14 10.17
CA ILE A 123 -11.34 -5.44 9.43
C ILE A 123 -11.34 -4.76 8.06
N VAL A 124 -12.47 -4.77 7.37
CA VAL A 124 -12.63 -4.07 6.09
C VAL A 124 -12.40 -2.56 6.24
N ASP A 125 -12.98 -1.96 7.28
CA ASP A 125 -12.89 -0.52 7.54
C ASP A 125 -11.45 -0.12 7.91
N ILE A 126 -10.71 -0.94 8.66
CA ILE A 126 -9.28 -0.75 8.95
C ILE A 126 -8.47 -0.62 7.66
N ILE A 127 -8.67 -1.53 6.70
CA ILE A 127 -7.90 -1.58 5.45
C ILE A 127 -8.26 -0.38 4.57
N LEU A 128 -9.56 -0.08 4.44
CA LEU A 128 -10.05 1.06 3.66
C LEU A 128 -9.53 2.39 4.23
N ASN A 129 -9.54 2.54 5.57
CA ASN A 129 -9.01 3.72 6.24
C ASN A 129 -7.50 3.83 6.08
N GLY A 130 -6.76 2.71 6.06
CA GLY A 130 -5.33 2.69 5.70
C GLY A 130 -5.05 3.24 4.29
N CYS A 131 -5.84 2.81 3.30
CA CYS A 131 -5.72 3.32 1.92
C CYS A 131 -6.02 4.82 1.84
N ARG A 132 -7.07 5.30 2.52
CA ARG A 132 -7.43 6.72 2.62
C ARG A 132 -6.35 7.55 3.31
N LEU A 133 -5.78 7.02 4.40
CA LEU A 133 -4.70 7.68 5.14
C LEU A 133 -3.48 7.87 4.24
N ALA A 134 -3.10 6.86 3.47
CA ALA A 134 -2.01 6.97 2.51
C ALA A 134 -2.30 8.03 1.43
N ASP A 135 -3.52 8.06 0.88
CA ASP A 135 -3.92 9.08 -0.10
C ASP A 135 -3.84 10.51 0.46
N VAL A 136 -4.32 10.72 1.69
CA VAL A 136 -4.21 12.02 2.39
C VAL A 136 -2.74 12.36 2.68
N PHE A 137 -1.95 11.38 3.13
CA PHE A 137 -0.54 11.57 3.45
C PHE A 137 0.23 12.06 2.24
N TYR A 138 0.20 11.32 1.14
CA TYR A 138 1.01 11.63 -0.04
C TYR A 138 0.52 12.86 -0.80
N LYS A 139 -0.78 13.20 -0.73
CA LYS A 139 -1.29 14.49 -1.22
C LYS A 139 -0.71 15.69 -0.45
N ASN A 140 -0.45 15.52 0.84
CA ASN A 140 -0.02 16.61 1.72
C ASN A 140 1.50 16.68 1.94
N VAL A 141 2.23 15.58 1.78
CA VAL A 141 3.71 15.52 1.88
C VAL A 141 4.40 16.13 0.65
N GLY A 142 3.71 16.21 -0.50
CA GLY A 142 4.17 16.98 -1.66
C GLY A 142 4.29 18.49 -1.39
N ASN A 143 3.69 19.00 -0.32
CA ASN A 143 3.94 20.32 0.23
C ASN A 143 5.09 20.20 1.23
N LYS A 144 6.23 20.79 0.90
CA LYS A 144 7.56 20.62 1.53
C LYS A 144 7.66 20.95 3.03
N ASP A 145 6.56 21.23 3.72
CA ASP A 145 6.53 21.74 5.09
C ASP A 145 5.79 20.83 6.09
N ASN A 146 5.32 19.64 5.70
CA ASN A 146 4.68 18.73 6.65
C ASN A 146 5.67 17.72 7.24
N ASP A 147 6.16 18.07 8.44
CA ASP A 147 6.93 17.18 9.31
C ASP A 147 6.20 15.84 9.52
N ILE A 148 6.93 14.75 9.35
CA ILE A 148 6.52 13.35 9.61
C ILE A 148 5.72 13.20 10.91
N TYR A 149 6.02 14.06 11.90
CA TYR A 149 5.34 14.15 13.20
C TYR A 149 3.83 14.38 13.12
N HIS A 150 3.35 15.26 12.22
CA HIS A 150 1.91 15.56 12.11
C HIS A 150 1.10 14.40 11.54
N VAL A 151 1.72 13.60 10.68
CA VAL A 151 1.07 12.45 10.06
C VAL A 151 1.10 11.27 11.01
N THR A 152 2.20 11.03 11.73
CA THR A 152 2.19 10.05 12.81
C THR A 152 1.15 10.39 13.87
N GLN A 153 0.95 11.68 14.19
CA GLN A 153 -0.13 12.11 15.09
C GLN A 153 -1.52 11.91 14.50
N LEU A 154 -1.75 12.16 13.21
CA LEU A 154 -3.02 11.88 12.54
C LEU A 154 -3.31 10.37 12.44
N GLY A 155 -2.30 9.55 12.16
CA GLY A 155 -2.39 8.10 12.17
C GLY A 155 -2.69 7.56 13.57
N LEU A 156 -2.00 8.08 14.59
CA LEU A 156 -2.27 7.75 15.99
C LEU A 156 -3.66 8.23 16.42
N PHE A 157 -4.08 9.43 15.99
CA PHE A 157 -5.39 9.99 16.30
C PHE A 157 -6.52 9.20 15.63
N ILE A 158 -6.32 8.70 14.41
CA ILE A 158 -7.26 7.80 13.75
C ILE A 158 -7.31 6.47 14.49
N LEU A 159 -6.17 5.88 14.87
CA LEU A 159 -6.12 4.66 15.68
C LEU A 159 -6.77 4.81 17.06
N LEU A 160 -6.59 5.97 17.71
CA LEU A 160 -7.17 6.30 19.02
C LEU A 160 -8.67 6.65 18.95
N SER A 161 -9.15 7.22 17.83
CA SER A 161 -10.57 7.58 17.67
C SER A 161 -11.49 6.39 17.37
N TYR A 162 -10.92 5.21 17.08
CA TYR A 162 -11.64 3.94 17.01
C TYR A 162 -11.59 3.11 18.30
N GLY A 163 -11.10 3.65 19.42
CA GLY A 163 -11.32 3.05 20.74
C GLY A 163 -10.59 1.73 21.00
N LEU A 164 -9.38 1.56 20.45
CA LEU A 164 -8.41 0.62 21.03
C LEU A 164 -7.88 1.24 22.34
N ASP A 165 -8.70 1.19 23.40
CA ASP A 165 -8.18 1.31 24.76
C ASP A 165 -7.29 0.08 25.00
N MET A 166 -5.96 0.27 25.00
CA MET A 166 -5.00 -0.73 25.46
C MET A 166 -5.15 -0.98 26.97
#